data_AF-A0A957KXN3-F1
#
_entry.id   AF-A0A957KXN3-F1
#
_cell.length_a   1.000
_cell.length_b   1.000
_cell.length_c   1.000
_cell.angle_alpha   90.00
_cell.angle_beta   90.00
_cell.angle_gamma   90.00
#
_symmetry.space_group_name_H-M   'P 1'
#
loop_
_entity.id
_entity.type
_entity.pdbx_description
1 polymer ?
#
loop_
_entity_poly.entity_id
_entity_poly.type
_entity_poly.pdbx_seq_one_letter_code
_entity_poly.pdbx_strand_id
1 'polypeptide(L)'
;LVLMSAEKAADLGLKPLARWLASAAAGVDPRTMGMGPVPATRKALTRAGLSLEQIDLAELNEAFAVQSLAVLKQLGLSAKITNVNGGAIALGHPLGCSGARILTTLIHEMHRRRAAGENMQYGLATLCVGVGQGEATIIELL
;
A
#
# COMPACT_ATOMS: atom_id res chain seq x y z
N LEU A 1 9.58 -11.58 0.27
CA LEU A 1 9.64 -10.69 -0.92
C LEU A 1 11.05 -10.76 -1.49
N VAL A 2 11.18 -10.83 -2.81
CA VAL A 2 12.47 -10.72 -3.50
C VAL A 2 12.43 -9.44 -4.34
N LEU A 3 13.39 -8.55 -4.12
CA LEU A 3 13.54 -7.29 -4.86
C LEU A 3 14.85 -7.33 -5.64
N MET A 4 14.81 -6.84 -6.87
CA MET A 4 15.94 -6.89 -7.80
C MET A 4 15.93 -5.65 -8.69
N SER A 5 17.08 -5.28 -9.27
CA SER A 5 17.08 -4.38 -10.41
C SER A 5 16.43 -5.05 -11.62
N ALA A 6 15.82 -4.26 -12.50
CA ALA A 6 15.22 -4.77 -13.73
C ALA A 6 16.25 -5.47 -14.63
N GLU A 7 17.46 -4.90 -14.73
CA GLU A 7 18.60 -5.48 -15.44
C GLU A 7 18.94 -6.88 -14.90
N LYS A 8 19.10 -7.03 -13.57
CA LYS A 8 19.45 -8.32 -13.00
C LYS A 8 18.35 -9.37 -13.14
N ALA A 9 17.09 -8.94 -13.08
CA ALA A 9 15.95 -9.83 -13.34
C ALA A 9 15.96 -10.32 -14.80
N ALA A 10 16.26 -9.44 -15.76
CA ALA A 10 16.38 -9.78 -17.18
C ALA A 10 17.55 -10.74 -17.44
N ASP A 11 18.73 -10.46 -16.88
CA ASP A 11 19.93 -11.33 -17.00
C ASP A 11 19.68 -12.76 -16.52
N LEU A 12 18.82 -12.92 -15.51
CA LEU A 12 18.46 -14.21 -14.92
C LEU A 12 17.20 -14.84 -15.53
N GLY A 13 16.57 -14.21 -16.53
CA GLY A 13 15.34 -14.70 -17.17
C GLY A 13 14.13 -14.73 -16.22
N LEU A 14 14.12 -13.91 -15.17
CA LEU A 14 13.02 -13.83 -14.20
C LEU A 14 11.96 -12.85 -14.67
N LYS A 15 10.68 -13.19 -14.48
CA LYS A 15 9.55 -12.29 -14.78
C LYS A 15 9.17 -11.47 -13.54
N PRO A 16 9.39 -10.15 -13.52
CA PRO A 16 8.97 -9.30 -12.42
C PRO A 16 7.45 -9.27 -12.29
N LEU A 17 6.93 -9.21 -11.06
CA LEU A 17 5.48 -9.13 -10.80
C LEU A 17 4.97 -7.68 -10.71
N ALA A 18 5.80 -6.77 -10.22
CA ALA A 18 5.47 -5.37 -10.01
C ALA A 18 6.76 -4.55 -9.92
N ARG A 19 6.64 -3.24 -10.13
CA ARG A 19 7.71 -2.25 -9.97
C ARG A 19 7.45 -1.40 -8.73
N TRP A 20 8.46 -1.23 -7.89
CA TRP A 20 8.42 -0.27 -6.78
C TRP A 20 8.54 1.15 -7.35
N LEU A 21 7.43 1.89 -7.41
CA LEU A 21 7.39 3.19 -8.07
C LEU A 21 7.87 4.31 -7.16
N ALA A 22 7.32 4.38 -5.94
CA ALA A 22 7.72 5.36 -4.93
C ALA A 22 7.37 4.85 -3.53
N SER A 23 8.10 5.34 -2.53
CA SER A 23 7.70 5.20 -1.13
C SER A 23 7.97 6.49 -0.37
N ALA A 24 7.28 6.66 0.75
CA ALA A 24 7.49 7.78 1.64
C ALA A 24 7.14 7.47 3.09
N ALA A 25 8.03 7.94 3.97
CA ALA A 25 7.79 8.08 5.39
C ALA A 25 7.31 9.51 5.71
N ALA A 26 6.42 9.63 6.70
CA ALA A 26 6.01 10.90 7.29
C ALA A 26 5.78 10.79 8.79
N GLY A 27 6.05 11.88 9.52
CA GLY A 27 5.76 11.99 10.94
C GLY A 27 4.43 12.70 11.20
N VAL A 28 3.79 12.38 12.33
CA VAL A 28 2.60 13.02 12.88
C VAL A 28 2.75 13.17 14.39
N ASP A 29 1.88 13.95 15.04
CA ASP A 29 1.85 14.01 16.50
C ASP A 29 1.64 12.59 17.09
N PRO A 30 2.47 12.13 18.03
CA PRO A 30 2.36 10.79 18.62
C PRO A 30 0.98 10.46 19.20
N ARG A 31 0.24 11.45 19.71
CA ARG A 31 -1.13 11.28 20.22
C ARG A 31 -2.13 10.96 19.12
N THR A 32 -1.76 11.21 17.86
CA THR A 32 -2.55 10.94 16.66
C THR A 32 -1.84 9.97 15.72
N MET A 33 -0.93 9.12 16.23
CA MET A 33 -0.06 8.24 15.43
C MET A 33 -0.78 7.47 14.31
N GLY A 34 -2.05 7.08 14.54
CA GLY A 34 -2.87 6.38 13.57
C GLY A 34 -3.08 7.13 12.25
N MET A 35 -2.87 8.45 12.24
CA MET A 35 -3.00 9.30 11.05
C MET A 35 -1.76 9.31 10.16
N GLY A 36 -0.66 8.68 10.56
CA GLY A 36 0.58 8.58 9.78
C GLY A 36 0.41 8.21 8.29
N PRO A 37 -0.49 7.26 7.92
CA PRO A 37 -0.76 6.92 6.52
C PRO A 37 -1.14 8.12 5.64
N VAL A 38 -1.78 9.15 6.20
CA VAL A 38 -2.29 10.28 5.41
C VAL A 38 -1.16 11.11 4.79
N PRO A 39 -0.24 11.72 5.56
CA PRO A 39 0.87 12.47 4.98
C PRO A 39 1.85 11.54 4.24
N ALA A 40 2.02 10.29 4.67
CA ALA A 40 2.87 9.32 3.98
C ALA A 40 2.35 9.03 2.56
N THR A 41 1.05 8.74 2.42
CA THR A 41 0.39 8.48 1.14
C THR A 41 0.48 9.69 0.23
N ARG A 42 0.13 10.90 0.72
CA ARG A 42 0.22 12.13 -0.08
C ARG A 42 1.64 12.35 -0.61
N LYS A 43 2.65 12.18 0.24
CA LYS A 43 4.06 12.33 -0.13
C LYS A 43 4.52 11.26 -1.13
N ALA A 44 4.08 10.01 -0.98
CA ALA A 44 4.39 8.93 -1.93
C ALA A 44 3.75 9.18 -3.30
N LEU A 45 2.49 9.61 -3.34
CA LEU A 45 1.78 9.99 -4.56
C LEU A 45 2.48 11.15 -5.29
N THR A 46 2.86 12.23 -4.56
CA THR A 46 3.62 13.34 -5.14
C THR A 46 4.95 12.86 -5.74
N ARG A 47 5.68 11.97 -5.05
CA ARG A 47 6.94 11.39 -5.58
C ARG A 47 6.73 10.53 -6.82
N ALA A 48 5.61 9.81 -6.89
CA ALA A 48 5.23 9.01 -8.05
C ALA A 48 4.69 9.85 -9.21
N GLY A 49 4.35 11.13 -8.99
CA GLY A 49 3.66 11.97 -9.98
C GLY A 49 2.23 11.51 -10.24
N LEU A 50 1.57 10.90 -9.25
CA LEU A 50 0.22 10.34 -9.35
C LEU A 50 -0.77 11.09 -8.46
N SER A 51 -2.04 11.05 -8.85
CA SER A 51 -3.17 11.43 -8.00
C SER A 51 -3.77 10.20 -7.31
N LEU A 52 -4.61 10.42 -6.28
CA LEU A 52 -5.24 9.33 -5.54
C LEU A 52 -6.23 8.54 -6.43
N GLU A 53 -6.87 9.22 -7.38
CA GLU A 53 -7.84 8.67 -8.31
C GLU A 53 -7.23 7.66 -9.30
N GLN A 54 -5.89 7.67 -9.45
CA GLN A 54 -5.16 6.70 -10.26
C GLN A 54 -4.83 5.41 -9.51
N ILE A 55 -5.14 5.32 -8.21
CA ILE A 55 -4.93 4.10 -7.43
C ILE A 55 -6.10 3.15 -7.64
N ASP A 56 -5.81 1.99 -8.22
CA ASP A 56 -6.82 0.97 -8.55
C ASP A 56 -7.15 0.09 -7.34
N LEU A 57 -6.16 -0.15 -6.48
CA LEU A 57 -6.31 -0.98 -5.29
C LEU A 57 -5.42 -0.50 -4.13
N ALA A 58 -5.92 -0.62 -2.91
CA ALA A 58 -5.20 -0.21 -1.72
C ALA A 58 -5.24 -1.27 -0.61
N GLU A 59 -4.13 -1.38 0.10
CA GLU A 59 -4.03 -2.08 1.38
C GLU A 59 -3.60 -1.09 2.47
N LEU A 60 -4.48 -0.86 3.42
CA LEU A 60 -4.24 -0.07 4.63
C LEU A 60 -4.19 -1.02 5.83
N ASN A 61 -3.09 -1.06 6.56
CA ASN A 61 -3.03 -1.86 7.77
C ASN A 61 -4.08 -1.40 8.79
N GLU A 62 -4.98 -2.31 9.17
CA GLU A 62 -6.09 -2.05 10.10
C GLU A 62 -5.64 -2.25 11.55
N ALA A 63 -4.75 -1.38 12.05
CA ALA A 63 -4.30 -1.47 13.43
C ALA A 63 -5.47 -1.28 14.41
N PHE A 64 -6.37 -0.34 14.08
CA PHE A 64 -7.61 -0.10 14.81
C PHE A 64 -8.69 0.36 13.84
N ALA A 65 -9.94 -0.09 14.00
CA ALA A 65 -11.04 0.30 13.13
C ALA A 65 -11.23 1.83 13.04
N VAL A 66 -11.17 2.52 14.18
CA VAL A 66 -11.28 3.99 14.24
C VAL A 66 -10.17 4.69 13.44
N GLN A 67 -8.95 4.14 13.48
CA GLN A 67 -7.82 4.65 12.72
C GLN A 67 -8.02 4.44 11.22
N SER A 68 -8.44 3.24 10.80
CA SER A 68 -8.71 2.96 9.39
C SER A 68 -9.76 3.92 8.82
N LEU A 69 -10.89 4.08 9.51
CA LEU A 69 -11.97 4.98 9.09
C LEU A 69 -11.50 6.43 9.00
N ALA A 70 -10.69 6.90 9.96
CA ALA A 70 -10.15 8.25 9.94
C ALA A 70 -9.20 8.48 8.75
N VAL A 71 -8.34 7.51 8.44
CA VAL A 71 -7.43 7.58 7.29
C VAL A 71 -8.19 7.58 5.97
N LEU A 72 -9.16 6.67 5.79
CA LEU A 72 -10.00 6.64 4.58
C LEU A 72 -10.69 7.97 4.35
N LYS A 73 -11.33 8.51 5.39
CA LYS A 73 -12.02 9.80 5.33
C LYS A 73 -11.08 10.95 4.98
N GLN A 74 -9.91 11.03 5.61
CA GLN A 74 -8.97 12.14 5.44
C GLN A 74 -8.21 12.11 4.11
N LEU A 75 -7.97 10.92 3.56
CA LEU A 75 -7.42 10.76 2.22
C LEU A 75 -8.48 10.92 1.13
N GLY A 76 -9.75 10.64 1.44
CA GLY A 76 -10.76 10.42 0.40
C GLY A 76 -10.59 9.07 -0.29
N LEU A 77 -9.92 8.10 0.36
CA LEU A 77 -9.66 6.78 -0.18
C LEU A 77 -10.94 5.93 -0.13
N SER A 78 -11.31 5.35 -1.28
CA SER A 78 -12.54 4.57 -1.39
C SER A 78 -12.46 3.24 -0.66
N ALA A 79 -13.46 2.94 0.17
CA ALA A 79 -13.59 1.63 0.81
C ALA A 79 -13.81 0.49 -0.21
N LYS A 80 -14.27 0.79 -1.44
CA LYS A 80 -14.51 -0.23 -2.48
C LYS A 80 -13.22 -0.85 -3.02
N ILE A 81 -12.10 -0.13 -2.90
CA ILE A 81 -10.79 -0.56 -3.39
C ILE A 81 -9.81 -0.86 -2.25
N THR A 82 -10.22 -0.68 -0.99
CA THR A 82 -9.32 -0.81 0.16
C THR A 82 -9.60 -2.10 0.93
N ASN A 83 -8.56 -2.90 1.19
CA ASN A 83 -8.63 -4.12 1.99
C ASN A 83 -9.73 -5.09 1.52
N VAL A 84 -9.87 -5.24 0.20
CA VAL A 84 -10.96 -6.00 -0.45
C VAL A 84 -10.99 -7.48 -0.08
N ASN A 85 -9.87 -8.01 0.41
CA ASN A 85 -9.71 -9.39 0.88
C ASN A 85 -9.65 -9.50 2.42
N GLY A 86 -10.10 -8.45 3.13
CA GLY A 86 -10.00 -8.33 4.58
C GLY A 86 -8.62 -7.85 5.06
N GLY A 87 -8.59 -7.22 6.22
CA GLY A 87 -7.38 -6.64 6.80
C GLY A 87 -7.01 -7.22 8.16
N ALA A 88 -6.18 -6.48 8.89
CA ALA A 88 -5.54 -6.95 10.12
C ALA A 88 -6.51 -7.20 11.28
N ILE A 89 -7.71 -6.62 11.25
CA ILE A 89 -8.77 -6.93 12.24
C ILE A 89 -9.17 -8.40 12.16
N ALA A 90 -9.24 -8.96 10.95
CA ALA A 90 -9.61 -10.36 10.71
C ALA A 90 -8.38 -11.28 10.65
N LEU A 91 -7.33 -10.84 9.97
CA LEU A 91 -6.16 -11.67 9.64
C LEU A 91 -5.04 -11.60 10.68
N GLY A 92 -5.14 -10.67 11.64
CA GLY A 92 -4.12 -10.39 12.64
C GLY A 92 -3.03 -9.43 12.17
N HIS A 93 -2.28 -8.92 13.14
CA HIS A 93 -1.22 -7.94 12.95
C HIS A 93 0.12 -8.39 13.58
N PRO A 94 0.81 -9.39 13.01
CA PRO A 94 2.20 -9.68 13.40
C PRO A 94 3.08 -8.50 12.98
N LEU A 95 3.47 -7.66 13.94
CA LEU A 95 4.04 -6.32 13.75
C LEU A 95 5.08 -6.25 12.63
N GLY A 96 6.18 -7.01 12.73
CA GLY A 96 7.27 -7.00 11.75
C GLY A 96 6.95 -7.64 10.39
N CYS A 97 5.88 -8.43 10.30
CA CYS A 97 5.48 -9.14 9.07
C CYS A 97 4.47 -8.34 8.25
N SER A 98 3.65 -7.51 8.91
CA SER A 98 2.45 -6.95 8.30
C SER A 98 2.70 -6.08 7.07
N GLY A 99 3.79 -5.31 7.03
CA GLY A 99 4.15 -4.52 5.85
C GLY A 99 4.42 -5.39 4.62
N ALA A 100 5.17 -6.48 4.78
CA ALA A 100 5.42 -7.43 3.69
C ALA A 100 4.16 -8.21 3.30
N ARG A 101 3.33 -8.59 4.28
CA ARG A 101 2.05 -9.27 4.07
C ARG A 101 1.11 -8.43 3.20
N ILE A 102 0.82 -7.19 3.60
CA ILE A 102 -0.15 -6.34 2.86
C ILE A 102 0.34 -6.05 1.45
N LEU A 103 1.64 -5.81 1.26
CA LEU A 103 2.20 -5.58 -0.07
C LEU A 103 2.08 -6.83 -0.96
N THR A 104 2.27 -8.02 -0.38
CA THR A 104 2.09 -9.29 -1.09
C THR A 104 0.63 -9.48 -1.48
N THR A 105 -0.30 -9.29 -0.53
CA THR A 105 -1.75 -9.37 -0.78
C THR A 105 -2.16 -8.42 -1.92
N LEU A 106 -1.70 -7.16 -1.87
CA LEU A 106 -1.97 -6.15 -2.88
C LEU A 106 -1.56 -6.62 -4.29
N ILE A 107 -0.29 -7.05 -4.46
CA ILE A 107 0.24 -7.45 -5.78
C ILE A 107 -0.53 -8.65 -6.34
N HIS A 108 -0.80 -9.67 -5.52
CA HIS A 108 -1.51 -10.87 -5.98
C HIS A 108 -2.97 -10.57 -6.34
N GLU A 109 -3.64 -9.71 -5.57
CA GLU A 109 -5.02 -9.31 -5.86
C GLU A 109 -5.11 -8.47 -7.14
N MET A 110 -4.17 -7.54 -7.35
CA MET A 110 -4.11 -6.76 -8.59
C MET A 110 -3.89 -7.66 -9.82
N HIS A 111 -3.00 -8.66 -9.74
CA HIS A 111 -2.85 -9.66 -10.82
C HIS A 111 -4.14 -10.45 -11.05
N ARG A 112 -4.83 -10.88 -9.98
CA ARG A 112 -6.09 -11.62 -10.07
C ARG A 112 -7.17 -10.81 -10.79
N ARG A 113 -7.33 -9.53 -10.44
CA ARG A 113 -8.28 -8.62 -11.07
C ARG A 113 -7.92 -8.28 -12.51
N ARG A 114 -6.63 -8.06 -12.80
CA ARG A 114 -6.15 -7.87 -14.18
C ARG A 114 -6.45 -9.09 -15.05
N ALA A 115 -6.24 -10.30 -14.54
CA ALA A 115 -6.58 -11.53 -15.23
C ALA A 115 -8.10 -11.71 -15.44
N ALA A 116 -8.92 -11.09 -14.59
CA ALA A 116 -10.38 -11.04 -14.74
C ALA A 116 -10.88 -9.93 -15.68
N GLY A 117 -9.97 -9.15 -16.29
CA GLY A 117 -10.30 -8.10 -17.26
C GLY A 117 -10.48 -6.70 -16.65
N GLU A 118 -10.23 -6.51 -15.36
CA GLU A 118 -10.22 -5.19 -14.74
C GLU A 118 -8.92 -4.43 -15.09
N ASN A 119 -9.00 -3.11 -15.23
CA ASN A 119 -7.80 -2.28 -15.38
C ASN A 119 -7.09 -2.17 -14.02
N MET A 120 -5.86 -2.69 -13.94
CA MET A 120 -5.05 -2.63 -12.72
C MET A 120 -3.63 -2.23 -13.12
N GLN A 121 -3.24 -1.01 -12.75
CA GLN A 121 -1.93 -0.46 -13.01
C GLN A 121 -1.24 -0.04 -11.72
N TYR A 122 -1.91 0.71 -10.83
CA TYR A 122 -1.26 1.27 -9.64
C TYR A 122 -1.92 0.80 -8.33
N GLY A 123 -1.06 0.37 -7.39
CA GLY A 123 -1.47 -0.07 -6.07
C GLY A 123 -0.84 0.76 -4.96
N LEU A 124 -1.55 0.93 -3.85
CA LEU A 124 -1.08 1.61 -2.63
C LEU A 124 -1.04 0.65 -1.45
N ALA A 125 0.12 0.49 -0.80
CA ALA A 125 0.22 -0.14 0.51
C ALA A 125 0.62 0.91 1.55
N THR A 126 -0.12 1.02 2.67
CA THR A 126 0.19 2.02 3.71
C THR A 126 -0.14 1.54 5.13
N LEU A 127 0.59 2.03 6.12
CA LEU A 127 0.43 1.66 7.52
C LEU A 127 0.82 2.79 8.47
N CYS A 128 0.18 2.82 9.64
CA CYS A 128 0.63 3.65 10.76
C CYS A 128 1.76 2.95 11.51
N VAL A 129 2.62 3.73 12.14
CA VAL A 129 3.72 3.25 12.96
C VAL A 129 3.64 3.93 14.33
N GLY A 130 3.96 3.15 15.37
CA GLY A 130 4.00 3.65 16.75
C GLY A 130 4.86 4.91 16.88
N VAL A 131 4.57 5.74 17.88
CA VAL A 131 5.34 6.96 18.18
C VAL A 131 5.18 8.06 17.12
N GLY A 132 4.19 7.97 16.24
CA GLY A 132 3.80 9.09 15.36
C GLY A 132 4.47 9.06 13.99
N GLN A 133 4.48 7.90 13.34
CA GLN A 133 5.02 7.75 11.99
C GLN A 133 3.99 7.07 11.07
N GLY A 134 4.20 7.17 9.77
CA GLY A 134 3.48 6.41 8.77
C GLY A 134 4.31 6.18 7.54
N GLU A 135 4.01 5.09 6.86
CA GLU A 135 4.70 4.64 5.65
C GLU A 135 3.67 4.39 4.54
N ALA A 136 4.06 4.71 3.31
CA ALA A 136 3.29 4.40 2.12
C ALA A 136 4.22 3.98 0.98
N THR A 137 3.81 2.97 0.23
CA THR A 137 4.48 2.48 -0.97
C THR A 137 3.48 2.42 -2.11
N ILE A 138 3.86 3.00 -3.25
CA ILE A 138 3.14 2.87 -4.52
C ILE A 138 3.88 1.85 -5.38
N ILE A 139 3.12 0.90 -5.93
CA ILE A 139 3.63 -0.07 -6.91
C ILE A 139 2.90 0.07 -8.23
N GLU A 140 3.61 -0.23 -9.32
CA GLU A 140 3.04 -0.41 -10.64
C GLU A 140 3.04 -1.90 -10.99
N LEU A 141 1.92 -2.42 -11.49
CA LEU A 141 1.81 -3.81 -11.93
C LEU A 141 2.49 -4.01 -13.29
N LEU A 142 3.26 -5.10 -13.45
CA LEU A 142 3.97 -5.45 -14.69
C LEU A 142 3.28 -6.60 -15.41
#